data_AF-A0A3R8AWU3-F1
#
_entry.id   AF-A0A3R8AWU3-F1
#
_cell.length_a   1.000
_cell.length_b   1.000
_cell.length_c   1.000
_cell.angle_alpha   90.00
_cell.angle_beta   90.00
_cell.angle_gamma   90.00
#
_symmetry.space_group_name_H-M   'P 1'
#
loop_
_entity.id
_entity.type
_entity.pdbx_description
1 polymer ?
#
loop_
_entity_poly.entity_id
_entity_poly.type
_entity_poly.pdbx_seq_one_letter_code
_entity_poly.pdbx_strand_id
1 'polypeptide(L)'
;IPTTVTLKHQVYRHVDHLEMMNVEDVKNFVRFWQEDLQMLQQRFGYMFGYYVEDPHYPDGIRAVCEAIYEPPQENTLTSLNVKKDDEEVKVAEKIADRLGLELIGCIFTHAPREELLTSHEVVDLAKTQLSRQVSTHFTGYPVSKFVCCTVSLDKSTRDGEAVPNAFMVSDMGVALVRDGVVSETQPDDTHIQLRSPEKGELLPQVLESGRETTRFDASWFIVRVNESAPKKVRSFFCSSSFPRANRLVAQTPKDITDHLTRVAALAGPSPVAKKENWRRFADFHLLLYVAKLFDLDTAFSICDCVRNRQPVDEGLEDTLKSFG
;
A
#
# COMPACT_ATOMS: atom_id res chain seq x y z
N ILE A 1 -28.31 -1.04 27.07
CA ILE A 1 -28.74 -0.21 25.93
C ILE A 1 -27.49 0.47 25.39
N PRO A 2 -27.11 0.25 24.13
CA PRO A 2 -25.94 0.90 23.55
C PRO A 2 -26.15 2.42 23.50
N THR A 3 -25.09 3.17 23.77
CA THR A 3 -25.12 4.63 23.72
C THR A 3 -25.38 5.13 22.30
N THR A 4 -26.19 6.18 22.17
CA THR A 4 -26.39 6.90 20.90
C THR A 4 -25.06 7.42 20.37
N VAL A 5 -24.83 7.25 19.07
CA VAL A 5 -23.66 7.73 18.34
C VAL A 5 -24.07 8.96 17.53
N THR A 6 -23.38 10.07 17.70
CA THR A 6 -23.53 11.25 16.82
C THR A 6 -22.37 11.30 15.85
N LEU A 7 -22.66 11.32 14.56
CA LEU A 7 -21.65 11.43 13.51
C LEU A 7 -20.92 12.77 13.61
N LYS A 8 -19.60 12.72 13.55
CA LYS A 8 -18.71 13.89 13.56
C LYS A 8 -17.47 13.57 12.73
N HIS A 9 -16.95 14.58 12.04
CA HIS A 9 -15.63 14.45 11.42
C HIS A 9 -14.57 14.32 12.51
N GLN A 10 -13.65 13.38 12.29
CA GLN A 10 -12.48 13.23 13.13
C GLN A 10 -11.54 14.42 12.89
N VAL A 11 -11.16 15.10 13.98
CA VAL A 11 -10.30 16.31 13.93
C VAL A 11 -8.81 16.00 14.02
N TYR A 12 -8.44 14.72 14.02
CA TYR A 12 -7.08 14.22 14.10
C TYR A 12 -6.89 13.06 13.11
N ARG A 13 -5.65 12.65 12.90
CA ARG A 13 -5.26 11.50 12.07
C ARG A 13 -4.08 10.80 12.72
N HIS A 14 -3.97 9.48 12.53
CA HIS A 14 -2.87 8.69 13.09
C HIS A 14 -1.61 8.73 12.22
N VAL A 15 -1.75 9.19 10.97
CA VAL A 15 -0.66 9.48 10.03
C VAL A 15 -0.99 10.79 9.33
N ASP A 16 -0.06 11.73 9.34
CA ASP A 16 -0.24 13.07 8.78
C ASP A 16 0.13 13.17 7.31
N HIS A 17 1.13 12.38 6.91
CA HIS A 17 1.76 12.50 5.61
C HIS A 17 2.17 11.13 5.05
N LEU A 18 1.80 10.85 3.79
CA LEU A 18 2.32 9.75 2.99
C LEU A 18 3.37 10.29 2.00
N GLU A 19 4.63 9.94 2.21
CA GLU A 19 5.73 10.33 1.32
C GLU A 19 6.12 9.15 0.42
N MET A 20 5.95 9.32 -0.88
CA MET A 20 6.33 8.31 -1.88
C MET A 20 7.82 8.43 -2.24
N MET A 21 8.68 7.74 -1.48
CA MET A 21 10.14 7.85 -1.59
C MET A 21 10.67 7.22 -2.89
N ASN A 22 10.19 6.01 -3.22
CA ASN A 22 10.57 5.34 -4.47
C ASN A 22 9.66 5.79 -5.62
N VAL A 23 9.92 7.00 -6.11
CA VAL A 23 9.15 7.64 -7.19
C VAL A 23 9.11 6.78 -8.44
N GLU A 24 10.19 6.05 -8.75
CA GLU A 24 10.24 5.21 -9.95
C GLU A 24 9.32 3.99 -9.82
N ASP A 25 9.20 3.38 -8.64
CA ASP A 25 8.29 2.26 -8.43
C ASP A 25 6.82 2.69 -8.54
N VAL A 26 6.47 3.86 -7.98
CA VAL A 26 5.13 4.47 -8.14
C VAL A 26 4.83 4.75 -9.61
N LYS A 27 5.78 5.34 -10.34
CA LYS A 27 5.62 5.56 -11.78
C LYS A 27 5.45 4.26 -12.56
N ASN A 28 6.09 3.17 -12.14
CA ASN A 28 5.92 1.85 -12.76
C ASN A 28 4.55 1.24 -12.45
N PHE A 29 4.00 1.48 -11.26
CA PHE A 29 2.63 1.09 -10.90
C PHE A 29 1.61 1.84 -11.77
N VAL A 30 1.75 3.17 -11.86
CA VAL A 30 0.86 4.03 -12.64
C VAL A 30 0.95 3.75 -14.14
N ARG A 31 2.16 3.63 -14.70
CA ARG A 31 2.35 3.30 -16.13
C ARG A 31 1.72 1.97 -16.51
N PHE A 32 1.84 0.95 -15.65
CA PHE A 32 1.20 -0.34 -15.91
C PHE A 32 -0.33 -0.20 -16.03
N TRP A 33 -0.95 0.57 -15.14
CA TRP A 33 -2.38 0.84 -15.21
C TRP A 33 -2.77 1.69 -16.44
N GLN A 34 -2.03 2.76 -16.73
CA GLN A 34 -2.36 3.70 -17.80
C GLN A 34 -2.07 3.14 -19.20
N GLU A 35 -0.90 2.55 -19.39
CA GLU A 35 -0.39 2.16 -20.71
C GLU A 35 -0.68 0.68 -21.00
N ASP A 36 -0.23 -0.22 -20.12
CA ASP A 36 -0.32 -1.67 -20.39
C ASP A 36 -1.74 -2.20 -20.23
N LEU A 37 -2.47 -1.75 -19.20
CA LEU A 37 -3.88 -2.10 -18.99
C LEU A 37 -4.85 -1.16 -19.68
N GLN A 38 -4.38 -0.06 -20.27
CA GLN A 38 -5.19 0.97 -20.93
C GLN A 38 -6.36 1.46 -20.05
N MET A 39 -6.16 1.42 -18.73
CA MET A 39 -7.17 1.73 -17.70
C MET A 39 -8.46 0.90 -17.77
N LEU A 40 -8.47 -0.21 -18.51
CA LEU A 40 -9.62 -1.11 -18.62
C LEU A 40 -9.80 -1.99 -17.38
N GLN A 41 -8.72 -2.16 -16.61
CA GLN A 41 -8.68 -2.88 -15.35
C GLN A 41 -8.01 -1.99 -14.31
N GLN A 42 -8.65 -1.80 -13.16
CA GLN A 42 -8.00 -1.11 -12.04
C GLN A 42 -6.86 -1.94 -11.47
N ARG A 43 -5.98 -1.31 -10.68
CA ARG A 43 -4.83 -1.97 -10.09
C ARG A 43 -4.74 -1.68 -8.60
N PHE A 44 -4.31 -2.67 -7.83
CA PHE A 44 -4.10 -2.62 -6.39
C PHE A 44 -2.67 -3.04 -6.04
N GLY A 45 -2.09 -2.42 -5.02
CA GLY A 45 -0.84 -2.80 -4.42
C GLY A 45 -0.79 -2.54 -2.92
N TYR A 46 0.00 -3.34 -2.20
CA TYR A 46 0.38 -3.11 -0.82
C TYR A 46 1.64 -2.25 -0.76
N MET A 47 1.61 -1.20 0.07
CA MET A 47 2.74 -0.28 0.23
C MET A 47 3.60 -0.72 1.41
N PHE A 48 4.90 -0.92 1.15
CA PHE A 48 5.91 -1.26 2.15
C PHE A 48 6.86 -0.09 2.37
N GLY A 49 7.22 0.13 3.62
CA GLY A 49 7.89 1.36 4.02
C GLY A 49 8.22 1.41 5.50
N TYR A 50 8.26 2.60 6.06
CA TYR A 50 8.48 2.81 7.50
C TYR A 50 7.82 4.11 7.94
N TYR A 51 7.58 4.25 9.24
CA TYR A 51 7.08 5.49 9.84
C TYR A 51 8.22 6.31 10.45
N VAL A 52 8.16 7.62 10.28
CA VAL A 52 9.06 8.59 10.92
C VAL A 52 8.27 9.75 11.52
N GLU A 53 8.88 10.48 12.46
CA GLU A 53 8.30 11.74 12.95
C GLU A 53 8.27 12.79 11.84
N ASP A 54 7.16 13.51 11.72
CA ASP A 54 7.01 14.64 10.80
C ASP A 54 7.09 15.97 11.55
N PRO A 55 8.18 16.75 11.40
CA PRO A 55 8.35 18.00 12.13
C PRO A 55 7.40 19.12 11.66
N HIS A 56 6.64 18.94 10.58
CA HIS A 56 5.66 19.94 10.13
C HIS A 56 4.36 19.91 10.93
N TYR A 57 4.12 18.85 11.70
CA TYR A 57 2.94 18.68 12.53
C TYR A 57 3.36 18.38 13.99
N PRO A 58 2.69 18.98 14.99
CA PRO A 58 2.93 18.61 16.39
C PRO A 58 2.65 17.12 16.61
N ASP A 59 3.63 16.37 17.13
CA ASP A 59 3.58 14.91 17.27
C ASP A 59 3.26 14.17 15.96
N GLY A 60 3.68 14.76 14.83
CA GLY A 60 3.34 14.31 13.50
C GLY A 60 3.95 12.98 13.12
N ILE A 61 3.22 12.18 12.34
CA ILE A 61 3.70 10.91 11.81
C ILE A 61 3.68 10.93 10.29
N ARG A 62 4.81 10.59 9.67
CA ARG A 62 4.94 10.38 8.24
C ARG A 62 5.13 8.90 7.93
N ALA A 63 4.30 8.37 7.03
CA ALA A 63 4.53 7.08 6.39
C ALA A 63 5.40 7.29 5.14
N VAL A 64 6.54 6.63 5.07
CA VAL A 64 7.46 6.71 3.92
C VAL A 64 7.36 5.42 3.12
N CYS A 65 6.85 5.49 1.89
CA CYS A 65 6.67 4.36 0.99
C CYS A 65 7.93 4.11 0.14
N GLU A 66 8.51 2.92 0.26
CA GLU A 66 9.73 2.49 -0.44
C GLU A 66 9.46 1.46 -1.55
N ALA A 67 8.38 0.68 -1.44
CA ALA A 67 8.01 -0.30 -2.46
C ALA A 67 6.50 -0.56 -2.49
N ILE A 68 5.99 -0.96 -3.65
CA ILE A 68 4.62 -1.41 -3.87
C ILE A 68 4.66 -2.86 -4.32
N TYR A 69 4.05 -3.77 -3.56
CA TYR A 69 3.82 -5.15 -3.99
C TYR A 69 2.41 -5.31 -4.58
N GLU A 70 2.32 -5.90 -5.76
CA GLU A 70 1.04 -6.16 -6.42
C GLU A 70 0.63 -7.64 -6.22
N PRO A 71 -0.34 -7.93 -5.33
CA PRO A 71 -0.82 -9.30 -5.13
C PRO A 71 -1.55 -9.84 -6.36
N PRO A 72 -1.79 -11.17 -6.44
CA PRO A 72 -2.66 -11.75 -7.45
C PRO A 72 -4.06 -11.11 -7.40
N GLN A 73 -4.54 -10.61 -8.54
CA GLN A 73 -5.77 -9.81 -8.62
C GLN A 73 -6.43 -9.93 -10.00
N GLU A 74 -7.76 -9.86 -10.01
CA GLU A 74 -8.63 -9.97 -11.20
C GLU A 74 -9.62 -8.81 -11.20
N ASN A 75 -9.15 -7.63 -11.56
CA ASN A 75 -9.92 -6.40 -11.43
C ASN A 75 -10.69 -6.06 -12.71
N THR A 76 -11.73 -5.25 -12.56
CA THR A 76 -12.47 -4.66 -13.67
C THR A 76 -12.29 -3.14 -13.67
N LEU A 77 -13.03 -2.42 -14.51
CA LEU A 77 -13.05 -0.96 -14.49
C LEU A 77 -13.62 -0.39 -13.17
N THR A 78 -14.52 -1.14 -12.51
CA THR A 78 -15.31 -0.66 -11.36
C THR A 78 -15.16 -1.51 -10.10
N SER A 79 -14.44 -2.63 -10.16
CA SER A 79 -14.26 -3.52 -9.02
C SER A 79 -12.82 -4.00 -8.88
N LEU A 80 -12.37 -4.08 -7.63
CA LEU A 80 -11.10 -4.67 -7.23
C LEU A 80 -11.36 -6.04 -6.61
N ASN A 81 -10.83 -7.10 -7.24
CA ASN A 81 -10.86 -8.45 -6.68
C ASN A 81 -9.43 -8.90 -6.43
N VAL A 82 -8.99 -8.74 -5.18
CA VAL A 82 -7.61 -8.94 -4.74
C VAL A 82 -7.55 -10.17 -3.85
N LYS A 83 -6.61 -11.09 -4.13
CA LYS A 83 -6.36 -12.25 -3.25
C LYS A 83 -5.53 -11.80 -2.04
N LYS A 84 -6.22 -11.27 -1.02
CA LYS A 84 -5.57 -10.67 0.16
C LYS A 84 -4.86 -11.67 1.07
N ASP A 85 -5.35 -12.91 1.14
CA ASP A 85 -4.82 -13.99 2.00
C ASP A 85 -3.82 -14.91 1.29
N ASP A 86 -3.21 -14.44 0.19
CA ASP A 86 -2.27 -15.21 -0.60
C ASP A 86 -0.90 -15.37 0.11
N GLU A 87 -0.27 -16.53 -0.04
CA GLU A 87 1.05 -16.80 0.55
C GLU A 87 2.13 -15.84 0.02
N GLU A 88 2.01 -15.35 -1.23
CA GLU A 88 2.94 -14.37 -1.78
C GLU A 88 2.91 -13.04 -0.99
N VAL A 89 1.74 -12.65 -0.45
CA VAL A 89 1.62 -11.46 0.43
C VAL A 89 2.42 -11.66 1.71
N LYS A 90 2.33 -12.85 2.32
CA LYS A 90 3.08 -13.18 3.54
C LYS A 90 4.58 -13.22 3.29
N VAL A 91 5.01 -13.71 2.12
CA VAL A 91 6.42 -13.66 1.71
C VAL A 91 6.87 -12.21 1.56
N ALA A 92 6.07 -11.35 0.94
CA ALA A 92 6.39 -9.93 0.80
C ALA A 92 6.54 -9.23 2.15
N GLU A 93 5.65 -9.49 3.11
CA GLU A 93 5.76 -8.99 4.48
C GLU A 93 7.06 -9.46 5.17
N LYS A 94 7.43 -10.74 5.02
CA LYS A 94 8.66 -11.29 5.60
C LYS A 94 9.93 -10.67 4.99
N ILE A 95 9.95 -10.48 3.67
CA ILE A 95 11.07 -9.82 2.99
C ILE A 95 11.18 -8.36 3.43
N ALA A 96 10.06 -7.64 3.51
CA ALA A 96 10.01 -6.27 4.02
C ALA A 96 10.56 -6.19 5.45
N ASP A 97 10.07 -7.04 6.36
CA ASP A 97 10.51 -7.08 7.76
C ASP A 97 12.03 -7.33 7.87
N ARG A 98 12.56 -8.25 7.05
CA ARG A 98 14.01 -8.53 7.02
C ARG A 98 14.83 -7.30 6.63
N LEU A 99 14.32 -6.49 5.70
CA LEU A 99 14.91 -5.22 5.26
C LEU A 99 14.72 -4.08 6.28
N GLY A 100 13.92 -4.29 7.33
CA GLY A 100 13.53 -3.26 8.31
C GLY A 100 12.41 -2.35 7.82
N LEU A 101 11.59 -2.85 6.90
CA LEU A 101 10.39 -2.20 6.38
C LEU A 101 9.14 -2.92 6.92
N GLU A 102 8.01 -2.24 6.93
CA GLU A 102 6.72 -2.77 7.36
C GLU A 102 5.63 -2.46 6.33
N LEU A 103 4.50 -3.16 6.42
CA LEU A 103 3.32 -2.87 5.63
C LEU A 103 2.66 -1.59 6.15
N ILE A 104 2.79 -0.50 5.40
CA ILE A 104 2.32 0.83 5.82
C ILE A 104 0.94 1.18 5.29
N GLY A 105 0.46 0.47 4.25
CA GLY A 105 -0.79 0.83 3.60
C GLY A 105 -1.11 0.06 2.32
N CYS A 106 -2.08 0.56 1.58
CA CYS A 106 -2.39 0.12 0.22
C CYS A 106 -2.50 1.29 -0.76
N ILE A 107 -2.30 0.99 -2.03
CA ILE A 107 -2.52 1.89 -3.15
C ILE A 107 -3.44 1.23 -4.16
N PHE A 108 -4.41 1.97 -4.72
CA PHE A 108 -5.20 1.46 -5.83
C PHE A 108 -5.66 2.52 -6.80
N THR A 109 -5.95 2.12 -8.03
CA THR A 109 -6.42 3.03 -9.08
C THR A 109 -7.94 3.02 -9.16
N HIS A 110 -8.53 4.13 -9.60
CA HIS A 110 -9.94 4.16 -10.00
C HIS A 110 -10.17 5.08 -11.20
N ALA A 111 -11.27 4.84 -11.90
CA ALA A 111 -11.73 5.73 -12.95
C ALA A 111 -12.09 7.12 -12.35
N PRO A 112 -11.91 8.22 -13.10
CA PRO A 112 -12.21 9.56 -12.59
C PRO A 112 -13.69 9.72 -12.15
N ARG A 113 -13.90 10.03 -10.88
CA ARG A 113 -15.22 10.20 -10.24
C ARG A 113 -15.16 11.33 -9.20
N GLU A 114 -16.31 11.72 -8.65
CA GLU A 114 -16.40 12.81 -7.66
C GLU A 114 -16.14 12.32 -6.23
N GLU A 115 -16.43 11.04 -5.96
CA GLU A 115 -16.25 10.41 -4.67
C GLU A 115 -14.76 10.21 -4.38
N LEU A 116 -14.31 10.74 -3.23
CA LEU A 116 -12.95 10.52 -2.72
C LEU A 116 -12.66 9.02 -2.52
N LEU A 117 -13.60 8.33 -1.86
CA LEU A 117 -13.69 6.89 -1.70
C LEU A 117 -15.16 6.50 -1.76
N THR A 118 -15.47 5.35 -2.33
CA THR A 118 -16.85 4.84 -2.29
C THR A 118 -17.18 4.24 -0.93
N SER A 119 -18.47 4.13 -0.60
CA SER A 119 -18.95 3.42 0.58
C SER A 119 -18.35 2.02 0.72
N HIS A 120 -18.24 1.26 -0.38
CA HIS A 120 -17.62 -0.06 -0.43
C HIS A 120 -16.13 -0.01 -0.06
N GLU A 121 -15.38 0.91 -0.67
CA GLU A 121 -13.94 1.08 -0.41
C GLU A 121 -13.69 1.54 1.03
N VAL A 122 -14.52 2.45 1.56
CA VAL A 122 -14.43 2.91 2.96
C VAL A 122 -14.65 1.74 3.92
N VAL A 123 -15.68 0.90 3.70
CA VAL A 123 -15.95 -0.26 4.56
C VAL A 123 -14.82 -1.29 4.47
N ASP A 124 -14.32 -1.59 3.27
CA ASP A 124 -13.21 -2.52 3.09
C ASP A 124 -11.91 -2.01 3.71
N LEU A 125 -11.65 -0.70 3.60
CA LEU A 125 -10.51 -0.06 4.24
C LEU A 125 -10.65 -0.05 5.76
N ALA A 126 -11.87 0.16 6.29
CA ALA A 126 -12.15 0.09 7.72
C ALA A 126 -11.83 -1.30 8.29
N LYS A 127 -12.26 -2.37 7.60
CA LYS A 127 -11.92 -3.76 7.95
C LYS A 127 -10.41 -4.00 7.91
N THR A 128 -9.74 -3.44 6.90
CA THR A 128 -8.28 -3.56 6.76
C THR A 128 -7.54 -2.83 7.88
N GLN A 129 -7.96 -1.61 8.23
CA GLN A 129 -7.41 -0.89 9.39
C GLN A 129 -7.66 -1.64 10.70
N LEU A 130 -8.87 -2.22 10.87
CA LEU A 130 -9.21 -3.01 12.04
C LEU A 130 -8.30 -4.25 12.21
N SER A 131 -8.01 -4.97 11.13
CA SER A 131 -7.09 -6.12 11.18
C SER A 131 -5.62 -5.72 11.33
N ARG A 132 -5.28 -4.44 11.10
CA ARG A 132 -3.93 -3.87 11.16
C ARG A 132 -3.77 -2.87 12.32
N GLN A 133 -4.37 -3.16 13.48
CA GLN A 133 -4.19 -2.38 14.70
C GLN A 133 -2.95 -2.84 15.49
N VAL A 134 -1.76 -2.67 14.88
CA VAL A 134 -0.48 -3.08 15.47
C VAL A 134 0.12 -2.04 16.41
N SER A 135 -0.40 -0.82 16.41
CA SER A 135 0.05 0.29 17.27
C SER A 135 -0.90 0.49 18.45
N THR A 136 -0.41 1.10 19.51
CA THR A 136 -1.22 1.46 20.69
C THR A 136 -1.11 2.96 20.92
N HIS A 137 -2.25 3.63 21.03
CA HIS A 137 -2.31 5.04 21.39
C HIS A 137 -1.83 5.26 22.84
N PHE A 138 -1.39 6.46 23.19
CA PHE A 138 -0.86 6.74 24.54
C PHE A 138 -1.89 6.53 25.66
N THR A 139 -3.19 6.55 25.34
CA THR A 139 -4.28 6.23 26.28
C THR A 139 -4.64 4.74 26.32
N GLY A 140 -3.91 3.89 25.61
CA GLY A 140 -3.99 2.43 25.69
C GLY A 140 -4.93 1.75 24.69
N TYR A 141 -5.61 2.48 23.80
CA TYR A 141 -6.45 1.85 22.77
C TYR A 141 -5.63 1.43 21.53
N PRO A 142 -5.98 0.30 20.90
CA PRO A 142 -5.33 -0.15 19.68
C PRO A 142 -5.70 0.78 18.52
N VAL A 143 -4.70 1.15 17.71
CA VAL A 143 -4.85 2.03 16.55
C VAL A 143 -4.15 1.46 15.34
N SER A 144 -4.65 1.84 14.16
CA SER A 144 -4.01 1.52 12.90
C SER A 144 -3.35 2.76 12.31
N LYS A 145 -2.13 2.60 11.83
CA LYS A 145 -1.43 3.59 11.00
C LYS A 145 -1.50 3.23 9.51
N PHE A 146 -2.35 2.27 9.15
CA PHE A 146 -2.49 1.80 7.78
C PHE A 146 -3.15 2.88 6.91
N VAL A 147 -2.39 3.41 5.94
CA VAL A 147 -2.89 4.45 5.04
C VAL A 147 -3.40 3.87 3.72
N CYS A 148 -4.34 4.55 3.09
CA CYS A 148 -4.81 4.26 1.74
C CYS A 148 -4.35 5.36 0.80
N CYS A 149 -3.88 5.00 -0.39
CA CYS A 149 -3.64 5.93 -1.49
C CYS A 149 -4.50 5.55 -2.69
N THR A 150 -5.33 6.45 -3.19
CA THR A 150 -5.95 6.26 -4.51
C THR A 150 -5.14 6.94 -5.59
N VAL A 151 -5.28 6.46 -6.83
CA VAL A 151 -4.72 7.12 -8.02
C VAL A 151 -5.82 7.23 -9.07
N SER A 152 -6.04 8.44 -9.58
CA SER A 152 -6.99 8.72 -10.65
C SER A 152 -6.47 9.79 -11.59
N LEU A 153 -6.99 9.88 -12.82
CA LEU A 153 -6.59 10.96 -13.72
C LEU A 153 -7.21 12.29 -13.31
N ASP A 154 -6.41 13.36 -13.38
CA ASP A 154 -6.92 14.72 -13.31
C ASP A 154 -7.61 15.10 -14.63
N LYS A 155 -8.94 15.23 -14.57
CA LYS A 155 -9.80 15.63 -15.71
C LYS A 155 -9.46 17.04 -16.25
N SER A 156 -8.75 17.87 -15.49
CA SER A 156 -8.38 19.23 -15.89
C SER A 156 -7.15 19.30 -16.81
N THR A 157 -6.40 18.21 -16.93
CA THR A 157 -5.17 18.13 -17.74
C THR A 157 -5.45 17.42 -19.09
N ARG A 158 -4.79 17.86 -20.18
CA ARG A 158 -5.04 17.32 -21.53
C ARG A 158 -4.68 15.85 -21.69
N ASP A 159 -3.65 15.39 -20.99
CA ASP A 159 -3.13 14.03 -21.08
C ASP A 159 -3.57 13.15 -19.88
N GLY A 160 -4.36 13.72 -18.95
CA GLY A 160 -4.77 13.05 -17.72
C GLY A 160 -3.58 12.68 -16.84
N GLU A 161 -3.02 13.64 -16.12
CA GLU A 161 -1.99 13.34 -15.12
C GLU A 161 -2.58 12.47 -14.02
N ALA A 162 -1.89 11.37 -13.68
CA ALA A 162 -2.31 10.51 -12.59
C ALA A 162 -2.00 11.20 -11.25
N VAL A 163 -3.05 11.48 -10.47
CA VAL A 163 -2.95 12.17 -9.19
C VAL A 163 -3.15 11.19 -8.04
N PRO A 164 -2.14 11.03 -7.17
CA PRO A 164 -2.27 10.25 -5.95
C PRO A 164 -3.05 11.02 -4.88
N ASN A 165 -3.78 10.30 -4.04
CA ASN A 165 -4.67 10.86 -3.03
C ASN A 165 -4.67 10.00 -1.76
N ALA A 166 -4.19 10.51 -0.63
CA ALA A 166 -4.05 9.71 0.59
C ALA A 166 -5.21 9.89 1.59
N PHE A 167 -5.61 8.80 2.24
CA PHE A 167 -6.74 8.74 3.17
C PHE A 167 -6.53 7.72 4.30
N MET A 168 -7.32 7.88 5.35
CA MET A 168 -7.60 6.86 6.37
C MET A 168 -9.10 6.83 6.65
N VAL A 169 -9.57 5.75 7.25
CA VAL A 169 -10.91 5.67 7.87
C VAL A 169 -10.83 6.17 9.31
N SER A 170 -11.82 6.94 9.72
CA SER A 170 -11.96 7.45 11.09
C SER A 170 -12.13 6.33 12.12
N ASP A 171 -11.72 6.59 13.36
CA ASP A 171 -11.83 5.66 14.48
C ASP A 171 -13.29 5.30 14.75
N MET A 172 -14.22 6.23 14.52
CA MET A 172 -15.66 5.98 14.56
C MET A 172 -16.08 4.99 13.48
N GLY A 173 -15.61 5.17 12.24
CA GLY A 173 -15.94 4.25 11.14
C GLY A 173 -15.40 2.84 11.40
N VAL A 174 -14.15 2.73 11.85
CA VAL A 174 -13.53 1.46 12.24
C VAL A 174 -14.31 0.81 13.40
N ALA A 175 -14.72 1.57 14.41
CA ALA A 175 -15.48 1.05 15.53
C ALA A 175 -16.88 0.55 15.12
N LEU A 176 -17.60 1.30 14.27
CA LEU A 176 -18.92 0.89 13.79
C LEU A 176 -18.86 -0.36 12.90
N VAL A 177 -17.77 -0.54 12.14
CA VAL A 177 -17.52 -1.78 11.39
C VAL A 177 -17.17 -2.93 12.34
N ARG A 178 -16.27 -2.71 13.31
CA ARG A 178 -15.90 -3.71 14.32
C ARG A 178 -17.11 -4.24 15.11
N ASP A 179 -17.98 -3.33 15.52
CA ASP A 179 -19.15 -3.64 16.34
C ASP A 179 -20.33 -4.12 15.48
N GLY A 180 -20.11 -4.32 14.18
CA GLY A 180 -21.09 -4.82 13.23
C GLY A 180 -22.28 -3.90 13.06
N VAL A 181 -22.17 -2.58 13.23
CA VAL A 181 -23.30 -1.64 13.04
C VAL A 181 -23.52 -1.34 11.56
N VAL A 182 -22.44 -1.30 10.79
CA VAL A 182 -22.45 -1.05 9.34
C VAL A 182 -22.87 -2.32 8.59
N SER A 183 -23.66 -2.15 7.53
CA SER A 183 -24.02 -3.24 6.63
C SER A 183 -22.81 -3.76 5.87
N GLU A 184 -22.68 -5.07 5.74
CA GLU A 184 -21.66 -5.71 4.90
C GLU A 184 -21.84 -5.37 3.41
N THR A 185 -23.08 -5.11 2.99
CA THR A 185 -23.41 -4.72 1.61
C THR A 185 -23.84 -3.27 1.58
N GLN A 186 -23.16 -2.47 0.76
CA GLN A 186 -23.52 -1.08 0.51
C GLN A 186 -24.39 -1.00 -0.76
N PRO A 187 -25.51 -0.25 -0.72
CA PRO A 187 -26.44 -0.18 -1.86
C PRO A 187 -26.08 0.90 -2.89
N ASP A 188 -25.25 1.87 -2.51
CA ASP A 188 -24.77 2.95 -3.37
C ASP A 188 -23.36 3.39 -2.96
N ASP A 189 -22.64 4.06 -3.85
CA ASP A 189 -21.23 4.44 -3.67
C ASP A 189 -21.01 5.62 -2.70
N THR A 190 -22.07 6.33 -2.30
CA THR A 190 -21.96 7.64 -1.64
C THR A 190 -22.34 7.61 -0.16
N HIS A 191 -23.17 6.65 0.25
CA HIS A 191 -23.68 6.55 1.61
C HIS A 191 -23.29 5.23 2.27
N ILE A 192 -22.92 5.32 3.54
CA ILE A 192 -22.78 4.16 4.42
C ILE A 192 -24.15 3.73 4.91
N GLN A 193 -24.53 2.51 4.58
CA GLN A 193 -25.74 1.84 5.02
C GLN A 193 -25.49 1.13 6.36
N LEU A 194 -26.37 1.36 7.33
CA LEU A 194 -26.41 0.61 8.58
C LEU A 194 -27.23 -0.67 8.40
N ARG A 195 -26.88 -1.73 9.14
CA ARG A 195 -27.69 -2.95 9.12
C ARG A 195 -28.92 -2.82 10.02
N SER A 196 -29.91 -3.65 9.73
CA SER A 196 -31.05 -3.84 10.64
C SER A 196 -30.63 -4.71 11.84
N PRO A 197 -31.16 -4.43 13.05
CA PRO A 197 -30.95 -5.30 14.21
C PRO A 197 -31.63 -6.65 14.01
N GLU A 198 -31.01 -7.72 14.51
CA GLU A 198 -31.61 -9.04 14.57
C GLU A 198 -32.67 -9.14 15.68
N LYS A 199 -33.46 -10.22 15.69
CA LYS A 199 -34.51 -10.41 16.69
C LYS A 199 -33.91 -10.51 18.10
N GLY A 200 -34.22 -9.52 18.95
CA GLY A 200 -33.73 -9.46 20.33
C GLY A 200 -32.40 -8.70 20.48
N GLU A 201 -31.88 -8.14 19.40
CA GLU A 201 -30.69 -7.31 19.40
C GLU A 201 -31.05 -5.82 19.54
N LEU A 202 -30.15 -5.06 20.16
CA LEU A 202 -30.23 -3.60 20.22
C LEU A 202 -28.96 -3.01 19.60
N LEU A 203 -29.12 -2.27 18.50
CA LEU A 203 -28.08 -1.45 17.89
C LEU A 203 -28.10 -0.02 18.47
N PRO A 204 -26.96 0.69 18.48
CA PRO A 204 -26.95 2.12 18.82
C PRO A 204 -27.78 2.91 17.81
N GLN A 205 -28.48 3.93 18.30
CA GLN A 205 -29.02 4.97 17.41
C GLN A 205 -27.85 5.76 16.83
N VAL A 206 -27.88 6.02 15.52
CA VAL A 206 -26.88 6.85 14.83
C VAL A 206 -27.56 8.14 14.40
N LEU A 207 -26.99 9.28 14.81
CA LEU A 207 -27.51 10.61 14.52
C LEU A 207 -26.64 11.33 13.49
N GLU A 208 -27.25 11.75 12.39
CA GLU A 208 -26.66 12.68 11.43
C GLU A 208 -27.31 14.06 11.61
N SER A 209 -26.51 15.08 11.95
CA SER A 209 -27.02 16.44 12.21
C SER A 209 -28.18 16.49 13.22
N GLY A 210 -28.15 15.62 14.23
CA GLY A 210 -29.17 15.53 15.30
C GLY A 210 -30.42 14.72 14.94
N ARG A 211 -30.49 14.10 13.77
CA ARG A 211 -31.60 13.23 13.36
C ARG A 211 -31.15 11.79 13.27
N GLU A 212 -31.97 10.87 13.78
CA GLU A 212 -31.71 9.44 13.62
C GLU A 212 -31.74 9.06 12.14
N THR A 213 -30.76 8.25 11.73
CA THR A 213 -30.63 7.78 10.36
C THR A 213 -30.23 6.32 10.29
N THR A 214 -30.62 5.67 9.19
CA THR A 214 -30.20 4.31 8.83
C THR A 214 -29.13 4.31 7.74
N ARG A 215 -28.81 5.47 7.17
CA ARG A 215 -27.71 5.66 6.21
C ARG A 215 -27.18 7.09 6.27
N PHE A 216 -25.91 7.32 5.98
CA PHE A 216 -25.31 8.66 6.04
C PHE A 216 -24.18 8.79 5.04
N ASP A 217 -23.75 10.02 4.76
CA ASP A 217 -22.69 10.29 3.77
C ASP A 217 -21.35 9.61 4.14
N ALA A 218 -20.69 8.96 3.17
CA ALA A 218 -19.44 8.25 3.43
C ALA A 218 -18.29 9.16 3.89
N SER A 219 -18.34 10.46 3.60
CA SER A 219 -17.33 11.44 4.04
C SER A 219 -17.19 11.54 5.57
N TRP A 220 -18.21 11.16 6.35
CA TRP A 220 -18.10 11.09 7.81
C TRP A 220 -17.03 10.10 8.28
N PHE A 221 -16.73 9.10 7.45
CA PHE A 221 -15.74 8.07 7.74
C PHE A 221 -14.36 8.40 7.15
N ILE A 222 -14.25 9.38 6.24
CA ILE A 222 -13.00 9.66 5.52
C ILE A 222 -12.18 10.72 6.26
N VAL A 223 -10.91 10.41 6.49
CA VAL A 223 -9.90 11.32 7.03
C VAL A 223 -8.82 11.55 5.97
N ARG A 224 -8.57 12.81 5.59
CA ARG A 224 -7.56 13.14 4.58
C ARG A 224 -6.14 13.11 5.17
N VAL A 225 -5.24 12.41 4.49
CA VAL A 225 -3.81 12.41 4.76
C VAL A 225 -3.14 13.24 3.67
N ASN A 226 -2.07 13.96 3.99
CA ASN A 226 -1.30 14.67 2.97
C ASN A 226 -0.42 13.69 2.20
N GLU A 227 -0.14 13.96 0.93
CA GLU A 227 0.75 13.13 0.13
C GLU A 227 1.77 13.96 -0.65
N SER A 228 2.97 13.40 -0.85
CA SER A 228 3.98 14.03 -1.69
C SER A 228 5.00 13.03 -2.24
N ALA A 229 5.78 13.50 -3.22
CA ALA A 229 7.06 12.91 -3.59
C ALA A 229 8.21 13.78 -3.05
N PRO A 230 9.36 13.19 -2.68
CA PRO A 230 10.49 13.92 -2.15
C PRO A 230 11.17 14.76 -3.25
N LYS A 231 11.62 15.97 -2.91
CA LYS A 231 12.43 16.81 -3.82
C LYS A 231 13.77 16.15 -4.19
N LYS A 232 14.35 15.41 -3.25
CA LYS A 232 15.57 14.61 -3.44
C LYS A 232 15.27 13.18 -3.05
N VAL A 233 15.17 12.32 -4.06
CA VAL A 233 14.95 10.88 -3.88
C VAL A 233 16.12 10.27 -3.11
N ARG A 234 15.81 9.63 -1.99
CA ARG A 234 16.76 8.87 -1.15
C ARG A 234 16.16 7.50 -0.81
N SER A 235 15.65 6.84 -1.85
CA SER A 235 15.06 5.51 -1.78
C SER A 235 16.02 4.51 -1.15
N PHE A 236 15.45 3.62 -0.33
CA PHE A 236 16.12 2.44 0.21
C PHE A 236 16.57 1.52 -0.94
N PHE A 237 15.68 1.31 -1.92
CA PHE A 237 15.97 0.54 -3.12
C PHE A 237 16.74 1.40 -4.14
N CYS A 238 17.81 0.84 -4.69
CA CYS A 238 18.67 1.51 -5.67
C CYS A 238 18.22 1.26 -7.11
N SER A 239 17.35 0.27 -7.33
CA SER A 239 16.76 -0.01 -8.63
C SER A 239 15.27 -0.34 -8.49
N SER A 240 14.55 -0.08 -9.58
CA SER A 240 13.14 -0.43 -9.76
C SER A 240 12.94 -1.03 -11.17
N SER A 241 13.97 -1.72 -11.68
CA SER A 241 14.01 -2.25 -13.06
C SER A 241 13.59 -3.71 -13.17
N PHE A 242 13.57 -4.47 -12.06
CA PHE A 242 13.15 -5.86 -12.13
C PHE A 242 11.64 -5.93 -12.48
N PRO A 243 11.21 -6.88 -13.34
CA PRO A 243 9.79 -7.04 -13.65
C PRO A 243 8.98 -7.36 -12.39
N ARG A 244 7.72 -6.90 -12.33
CA ARG A 244 6.84 -7.14 -11.17
C ARG A 244 6.10 -8.45 -11.33
N ALA A 245 5.84 -9.13 -10.22
CA ALA A 245 4.95 -10.29 -10.19
C ALA A 245 3.51 -9.89 -10.57
N ASN A 246 2.70 -10.89 -10.94
CA ASN A 246 1.25 -10.75 -11.13
C ASN A 246 0.83 -9.73 -12.21
N ARG A 247 1.69 -9.50 -13.21
CA ARG A 247 1.42 -8.68 -14.40
C ARG A 247 1.23 -9.55 -15.65
N LEU A 248 0.98 -8.90 -16.80
CA LEU A 248 0.67 -9.56 -18.08
C LEU A 248 1.75 -10.56 -18.53
N VAL A 249 3.03 -10.23 -18.30
CA VAL A 249 4.17 -11.08 -18.61
C VAL A 249 4.73 -11.64 -17.31
N ALA A 250 4.81 -12.96 -17.23
CA ALA A 250 5.38 -13.64 -16.07
C ALA A 250 6.90 -13.44 -15.99
N GLN A 251 7.41 -13.29 -14.77
CA GLN A 251 8.83 -13.25 -14.48
C GLN A 251 9.49 -14.59 -14.83
N THR A 252 10.72 -14.52 -15.34
CA THR A 252 11.55 -15.66 -15.74
C THR A 252 12.92 -15.57 -15.09
N PRO A 253 13.65 -16.69 -14.94
CA PRO A 253 15.01 -16.66 -14.39
C PRO A 253 15.95 -15.74 -15.15
N LYS A 254 15.77 -15.62 -16.48
CA LYS A 254 16.54 -14.72 -17.34
C LYS A 254 16.45 -13.25 -16.91
N ASP A 255 15.32 -12.83 -16.33
CA ASP A 255 15.15 -11.46 -15.84
C ASP A 255 16.16 -11.11 -14.74
N ILE A 256 16.65 -12.10 -13.97
CA ILE A 256 17.72 -11.90 -12.99
C ILE A 256 19.01 -11.50 -13.69
N THR A 257 19.42 -12.27 -14.70
CA THR A 257 20.63 -12.02 -15.49
C THR A 257 20.54 -10.68 -16.21
N ASP A 258 19.39 -10.39 -16.84
CA ASP A 258 19.15 -9.14 -17.56
C ASP A 258 19.16 -7.92 -16.62
N HIS A 259 18.55 -8.03 -15.44
CA HIS A 259 18.58 -6.97 -14.42
C HIS A 259 19.99 -6.73 -13.88
N LEU A 260 20.67 -7.77 -13.39
CA LEU A 260 21.99 -7.64 -12.79
C LEU A 260 23.01 -7.10 -13.79
N THR A 261 22.95 -7.54 -15.05
CA THR A 261 23.81 -7.05 -16.14
C THR A 261 23.54 -5.58 -16.42
N ARG A 262 22.27 -5.18 -16.52
CA ARG A 262 21.88 -3.79 -16.77
C ARG A 262 22.32 -2.85 -15.66
N VAL A 263 22.06 -3.20 -14.40
CA VAL A 263 22.46 -2.35 -13.26
C VAL A 263 23.98 -2.31 -13.12
N ALA A 264 24.69 -3.41 -13.38
CA ALA A 264 26.15 -3.42 -13.41
C ALA A 264 26.71 -2.50 -14.52
N ALA A 265 26.11 -2.50 -15.71
CA ALA A 265 26.51 -1.64 -16.82
C ALA A 265 26.32 -0.15 -16.48
N LEU A 266 25.22 0.21 -15.83
CA LEU A 266 24.96 1.59 -15.37
C LEU A 266 25.96 2.06 -14.30
N ALA A 267 26.42 1.15 -13.42
CA ALA A 267 27.41 1.47 -12.40
C ALA A 267 28.83 1.65 -12.98
N GLY A 268 29.12 1.02 -14.12
CA GLY A 268 30.44 1.03 -14.76
C GLY A 268 31.52 0.22 -14.02
N PRO A 269 32.66 -0.04 -14.65
CA PRO A 269 33.76 -0.79 -14.04
C PRO A 269 34.53 0.11 -13.05
N SER A 270 34.40 -0.16 -11.75
CA SER A 270 35.16 0.54 -10.70
C SER A 270 35.36 -0.38 -9.48
N PRO A 271 36.49 -0.27 -8.76
CA PRO A 271 36.68 -0.95 -7.48
C PRO A 271 35.58 -0.62 -6.46
N VAL A 272 35.02 0.59 -6.51
CA VAL A 272 33.89 1.01 -5.65
C VAL A 272 32.62 0.26 -6.05
N ALA A 273 32.33 0.18 -7.36
CA ALA A 273 31.16 -0.56 -7.86
C ALA A 273 31.22 -2.05 -7.55
N LYS A 274 32.44 -2.63 -7.47
CA LYS A 274 32.63 -4.02 -7.01
C LYS A 274 32.34 -4.17 -5.52
N LYS A 275 32.82 -3.25 -4.68
CA LYS A 275 32.56 -3.26 -3.22
C LYS A 275 31.09 -2.96 -2.87
N GLU A 276 30.39 -2.21 -3.72
CA GLU A 276 28.98 -1.86 -3.53
C GLU A 276 28.04 -2.70 -4.41
N ASN A 277 28.40 -3.96 -4.73
CA ASN A 277 27.57 -4.81 -5.59
C ASN A 277 26.16 -5.06 -5.01
N TRP A 278 25.97 -4.95 -3.69
CA TRP A 278 24.67 -5.02 -3.01
C TRP A 278 23.63 -4.05 -3.59
N ARG A 279 24.05 -2.91 -4.16
CA ARG A 279 23.14 -1.96 -4.81
C ARG A 279 22.38 -2.58 -5.98
N ARG A 280 22.97 -3.57 -6.66
CA ARG A 280 22.34 -4.30 -7.78
C ARG A 280 21.19 -5.18 -7.29
N PHE A 281 21.29 -5.63 -6.05
CA PHE A 281 20.31 -6.48 -5.38
C PHE A 281 19.28 -5.67 -4.57
N ALA A 282 19.49 -4.37 -4.40
CA ALA A 282 18.56 -3.46 -3.75
C ALA A 282 17.38 -3.11 -4.68
N ASP A 283 16.60 -4.12 -5.06
CA ASP A 283 15.33 -4.07 -5.79
C ASP A 283 14.35 -5.02 -5.11
N PHE A 284 13.20 -4.52 -4.66
CA PHE A 284 12.25 -5.30 -3.88
C PHE A 284 11.70 -6.49 -4.67
N HIS A 285 11.39 -6.29 -5.95
CA HIS A 285 10.77 -7.30 -6.80
C HIS A 285 11.73 -8.42 -7.16
N LEU A 286 13.02 -8.09 -7.30
CA LEU A 286 14.08 -9.10 -7.41
C LEU A 286 14.14 -9.98 -6.15
N LEU A 287 14.13 -9.38 -4.96
CA LEU A 287 14.21 -10.12 -3.70
C LEU A 287 13.02 -11.07 -3.50
N LEU A 288 11.81 -10.63 -3.86
CA LEU A 288 10.62 -11.47 -3.88
C LEU A 288 10.77 -12.64 -4.87
N TYR A 289 11.31 -12.37 -6.06
CA TYR A 289 11.50 -13.40 -7.07
C TYR A 289 12.58 -14.42 -6.68
N VAL A 290 13.67 -13.98 -6.04
CA VAL A 290 14.67 -14.89 -5.46
C VAL A 290 14.04 -15.80 -4.41
N ALA A 291 13.18 -15.26 -3.53
CA ALA A 291 12.48 -16.06 -2.53
C ALA A 291 11.56 -17.12 -3.16
N LYS A 292 10.92 -16.77 -4.29
CA LYS A 292 10.04 -17.65 -5.05
C LYS A 292 10.79 -18.74 -5.82
N LEU A 293 11.95 -18.40 -6.40
CA LEU A 293 12.74 -19.29 -7.25
C LEU A 293 13.59 -20.27 -6.44
N PHE A 294 14.13 -19.81 -5.30
CA PHE A 294 15.00 -20.59 -4.43
C PHE A 294 14.29 -20.92 -3.12
N ASP A 295 14.44 -20.04 -2.14
CA ASP A 295 13.83 -20.10 -0.83
C ASP A 295 13.98 -18.74 -0.13
N LEU A 296 13.27 -18.62 0.99
CA LEU A 296 13.26 -17.39 1.79
C LEU A 296 14.63 -17.10 2.43
N ASP A 297 15.41 -18.13 2.78
CA ASP A 297 16.70 -17.97 3.45
C ASP A 297 17.77 -17.37 2.53
N THR A 298 17.75 -17.77 1.25
CA THR A 298 18.58 -17.19 0.19
C THR A 298 18.24 -15.70 0.01
N ALA A 299 16.95 -15.38 -0.09
CA ALA A 299 16.51 -14.00 -0.20
C ALA A 299 16.87 -13.19 1.05
N PHE A 300 16.74 -13.76 2.26
CA PHE A 300 17.14 -13.12 3.51
C PHE A 300 18.63 -12.81 3.59
N SER A 301 19.48 -13.72 3.11
CA SER A 301 20.92 -13.50 3.04
C SER A 301 21.26 -12.28 2.17
N ILE A 302 20.54 -12.08 1.06
CA ILE A 302 20.69 -10.90 0.21
C ILE A 302 20.09 -9.66 0.90
N CYS A 303 18.94 -9.77 1.56
CA CYS A 303 18.34 -8.69 2.33
C CYS A 303 19.29 -8.16 3.40
N ASP A 304 20.02 -9.03 4.09
CA ASP A 304 21.05 -8.64 5.06
C ASP A 304 22.18 -7.84 4.42
N CYS A 305 22.65 -8.28 3.26
CA CYS A 305 23.68 -7.57 2.52
C CYS A 305 23.19 -6.18 2.10
N VAL A 306 21.97 -6.07 1.57
CA VAL A 306 21.36 -4.80 1.17
C VAL A 306 21.18 -3.87 2.38
N ARG A 307 20.58 -4.37 3.46
CA ARG A 307 20.31 -3.60 4.69
C ARG A 307 21.59 -3.08 5.35
N ASN A 308 22.62 -3.93 5.43
CA ASN A 308 23.90 -3.58 6.07
C ASN A 308 24.94 -3.00 5.09
N ARG A 309 24.56 -2.81 3.81
CA ARG A 309 25.42 -2.32 2.74
C ARG A 309 26.72 -3.12 2.60
N GLN A 310 26.62 -4.43 2.79
CA GLN A 310 27.73 -5.38 2.65
C GLN A 310 27.72 -6.02 1.27
N PRO A 311 28.87 -6.38 0.69
CA PRO A 311 28.90 -7.08 -0.59
C PRO A 311 28.10 -8.37 -0.55
N VAL A 312 27.36 -8.66 -1.62
CA VAL A 312 26.75 -9.97 -1.86
C VAL A 312 27.85 -10.90 -2.38
N ASP A 313 27.88 -12.15 -1.88
CA ASP A 313 28.86 -13.15 -2.28
C ASP A 313 28.87 -13.38 -3.80
N GLU A 314 30.06 -13.45 -4.41
CA GLU A 314 30.21 -13.61 -5.86
C GLU A 314 29.68 -14.98 -6.33
N GLY A 315 29.84 -16.04 -5.53
CA GLY A 315 29.31 -17.36 -5.84
C GLY A 315 27.78 -17.39 -5.81
N LEU A 316 27.15 -16.64 -4.91
CA LEU A 316 25.70 -16.44 -4.92
C LEU A 316 25.26 -15.66 -6.17
N GLU A 317 25.95 -14.56 -6.53
CA GLU A 317 25.66 -13.80 -7.74
C GLU A 317 25.77 -14.68 -9.01
N ASP A 318 26.81 -15.50 -9.10
CA ASP A 318 27.02 -16.43 -10.22
C ASP A 318 25.96 -17.54 -10.25
N THR A 319 25.57 -18.06 -9.09
CA THR A 319 24.47 -19.02 -8.98
C THR A 319 23.19 -18.41 -9.52
N LEU A 320 22.82 -17.21 -9.07
CA LEU A 320 21.63 -16.49 -9.53
C LEU A 320 21.63 -16.27 -11.05
N LYS A 321 22.77 -15.90 -11.63
CA LYS A 321 22.92 -15.75 -13.09
C LYS A 321 22.90 -17.06 -13.85
N SER A 322 23.34 -18.17 -13.26
CA SER A 322 23.39 -19.48 -13.93
C SER A 322 21.99 -20.05 -14.23
N PHE A 323 20.98 -19.61 -13.48
CA PHE A 323 19.59 -20.03 -13.71
C PHE A 323 18.89 -19.21 -14.81
N GLY A 324 19.42 -18.04 -15.19
CA GLY A 324 18.78 -17.11 -16.13
C GLY A 324 19.49 -16.98 -17.46
#